data_AF-E2BFF6-F1
#
_entry.id   AF-E2BFF6-F1
#
_cell.length_a   1.000
_cell.length_b   1.000
_cell.length_c   1.000
_cell.angle_alpha   90.00
_cell.angle_beta   90.00
_cell.angle_gamma   90.00
#
_symmetry.space_group_name_H-M   'P 1'
#
loop_
_entity.id
_entity.type
_entity.pdbx_description
1 polymer ?
#
loop_
_entity_poly.entity_id
_entity_poly.type
_entity_poly.pdbx_seq_one_letter_code
_entity_poly.pdbx_strand_id
1 'polypeptide(L)'
;NVTPSSTQVRRFHESGSVRDRPRSGRPRSVRIDAVIDRVRDSVSRDPSLSTRKRSRALNVSRSSLMRIQQLDLHLRAYKVQSMHALTQID
;
A
#
# COMPACT_ATOMS: atom_id res chain seq x y z
N ASN A 1 -28.03 -1.69 -33.95
CA ASN A 1 -27.59 -3.08 -33.66
C ASN A 1 -26.07 -3.10 -33.62
N VAL A 2 -25.48 -3.11 -32.42
CA VAL A 2 -24.02 -3.14 -32.26
C VAL A 2 -23.58 -4.60 -32.28
N THR A 3 -22.91 -5.02 -33.36
CA THR A 3 -22.29 -6.34 -33.43
C THR A 3 -21.01 -6.36 -32.58
N PRO A 4 -20.84 -7.30 -31.65
CA PRO A 4 -19.60 -7.41 -30.88
C PRO A 4 -18.45 -7.82 -31.80
N SER A 5 -17.26 -7.23 -31.62
CA SER A 5 -16.10 -7.59 -32.44
C SER A 5 -15.65 -9.02 -32.14
N SER A 6 -15.01 -9.69 -33.10
CA SER A 6 -14.46 -11.05 -32.92
C SER A 6 -13.55 -11.17 -31.69
N THR A 7 -12.84 -10.08 -31.35
CA THR A 7 -11.97 -10.02 -30.17
C THR A 7 -12.77 -9.96 -28.86
N GLN A 8 -13.92 -9.29 -28.86
CA GLN A 8 -14.83 -9.22 -27.71
C GLN A 8 -15.47 -10.58 -27.43
N VAL A 9 -15.90 -11.30 -28.49
CA VAL A 9 -16.44 -12.66 -28.38
C VAL A 9 -15.40 -13.60 -27.77
N ARG A 10 -14.15 -13.57 -28.27
CA ARG A 10 -13.06 -14.39 -27.70
C ARG A 10 -12.80 -14.08 -26.22
N ARG A 11 -12.72 -12.79 -25.85
CA ARG A 11 -12.50 -12.38 -24.45
C ARG A 11 -13.64 -12.81 -23.51
N PHE A 12 -14.87 -12.79 -24.01
CA PHE A 12 -16.03 -13.28 -23.27
C PHE A 12 -15.95 -14.78 -23.01
N HIS A 13 -15.56 -15.59 -23.99
CA HIS A 13 -15.34 -17.02 -23.78
C HIS A 13 -14.19 -17.33 -22.82
N GLU A 14 -13.13 -16.52 -22.81
CA GLU A 14 -11.96 -16.73 -21.93
C GLU A 14 -12.20 -16.28 -20.48
N SER A 15 -12.86 -15.13 -20.28
CA SER A 15 -12.93 -14.45 -18.96
C SER A 15 -14.34 -14.09 -18.50
N GLY A 16 -15.37 -14.43 -19.28
CA GLY A 16 -16.76 -14.08 -19.00
C GLY A 16 -17.07 -12.57 -19.12
N SER A 17 -16.13 -11.78 -19.64
CA SER A 17 -16.27 -10.32 -19.71
C SER A 17 -15.83 -9.76 -21.06
N VAL A 18 -16.57 -8.76 -21.52
CA VAL A 18 -16.25 -7.98 -22.73
C VAL A 18 -15.35 -6.77 -22.39
N ARG A 19 -15.12 -6.50 -21.10
CA ARG A 19 -14.30 -5.36 -20.65
C ARG A 19 -12.84 -5.53 -21.07
N ASP A 20 -12.17 -4.40 -21.26
CA ASP A 20 -10.73 -4.39 -21.47
C ASP A 20 -10.00 -4.94 -20.24
N ARG A 21 -8.96 -5.73 -20.50
CA ARG A 21 -8.06 -6.20 -19.44
C ARG A 21 -7.33 -5.00 -18.83
N PRO A 22 -7.06 -5.04 -17.52
CA PRO A 22 -6.22 -4.03 -16.91
C PRO A 22 -4.88 -3.99 -17.65
N ARG A 23 -4.47 -2.77 -18.06
CA ARG A 23 -3.19 -2.56 -18.75
C ARG A 23 -2.07 -2.84 -17.75
N SER A 24 -1.04 -3.57 -18.18
CA SER A 24 0.09 -3.96 -17.33
C SER A 24 0.90 -2.78 -16.77
N GLY A 25 0.79 -1.60 -17.39
CA GLY A 25 1.45 -0.38 -16.93
C GLY A 25 2.98 -0.53 -16.80
N ARG A 26 3.63 0.45 -16.17
CA ARG A 26 5.06 0.35 -15.84
C ARG A 26 5.22 -0.42 -14.51
N PRO A 27 6.06 -1.46 -14.43
CA PRO A 27 6.30 -2.19 -13.19
C PRO A 27 6.90 -1.27 -12.13
N ARG A 28 6.49 -1.48 -10.87
CA ARG A 28 7.00 -0.73 -9.71
C ARG A 28 8.36 -1.30 -9.31
N SER A 29 9.39 -0.46 -9.24
CA SER A 29 10.76 -0.91 -8.92
C SER A 29 11.06 -1.05 -7.42
N VAL A 30 10.44 -0.22 -6.58
CA VAL A 30 10.77 -0.15 -5.13
C VAL A 30 9.65 -0.72 -4.25
N ARG A 31 8.39 -0.62 -4.68
CA ARG A 31 7.22 -1.14 -3.95
C ARG A 31 6.88 -2.54 -4.43
N ILE A 32 7.85 -3.44 -4.28
CA ILE A 32 7.71 -4.88 -4.53
C ILE A 32 7.44 -5.54 -3.18
N ASP A 33 6.68 -6.64 -3.17
CA ASP A 33 6.24 -7.34 -1.96
C ASP A 33 7.42 -7.65 -1.00
N ALA A 34 8.54 -8.12 -1.54
CA ALA A 34 9.76 -8.38 -0.74
C ALA A 34 10.35 -7.14 -0.03
N VAL A 35 10.14 -5.92 -0.56
CA VAL A 35 10.55 -4.68 0.13
C VAL A 35 9.51 -4.29 1.18
N ILE A 36 8.22 -4.47 0.86
CA ILE A 36 7.11 -4.19 1.77
C ILE A 36 7.22 -5.06 3.03
N ASP A 37 7.51 -6.35 2.88
CA ASP A 37 7.68 -7.28 3.99
C ASP A 37 8.88 -6.90 4.87
N ARG A 38 10.03 -6.56 4.26
CA ARG A 38 11.19 -6.05 5.01
C ARG A 38 10.88 -4.78 5.81
N VAL A 39 10.09 -3.87 5.25
CA VAL A 39 9.65 -2.66 5.98
C VAL A 39 8.70 -3.03 7.10
N ARG A 40 7.75 -3.95 6.87
CA ARG A 40 6.81 -4.46 7.88
C ARG A 40 7.56 -5.08 9.06
N ASP A 41 8.49 -5.99 8.81
CA ASP A 41 9.30 -6.64 9.83
C ASP A 41 10.12 -5.63 10.64
N SER A 42 10.72 -4.67 9.93
CA SER A 42 11.49 -3.61 10.56
C SER A 42 10.62 -2.79 11.51
N VAL A 43 9.39 -2.42 11.10
CA VAL A 43 8.45 -1.66 11.93
C VAL A 43 7.95 -2.49 13.11
N SER A 44 7.68 -3.78 12.90
CA SER A 44 7.27 -4.69 13.98
C SER A 44 8.36 -4.87 15.03
N ARG A 45 9.64 -4.95 14.61
CA ARG A 45 10.77 -5.10 15.53
C ARG A 45 11.05 -3.85 16.35
N ASP A 46 11.00 -2.67 15.73
CA ASP A 46 11.18 -1.39 16.43
C ASP A 46 10.25 -0.33 15.80
N PRO A 47 9.07 -0.09 16.42
CA PRO A 47 8.12 0.90 15.93
C PRO A 47 8.58 2.34 16.18
N SER A 48 9.47 2.57 17.15
CA SER A 48 9.98 3.89 17.52
C SER A 48 11.06 4.41 16.57
N LEU A 49 11.67 3.51 15.78
CA LEU A 49 12.74 3.86 14.86
C LEU A 49 12.30 4.89 13.82
N SER A 50 13.03 6.01 13.77
CA SER A 50 12.73 7.09 12.85
C SER A 50 12.82 6.64 11.39
N THR A 51 11.96 7.21 10.54
CA THR A 51 11.92 6.95 9.09
C THR A 51 13.28 7.19 8.43
N ARG A 52 14.06 8.17 8.89
CA ARG A 52 15.42 8.45 8.36
C ARG A 52 16.41 7.33 8.69
N LYS A 53 16.42 6.85 9.94
CA LYS A 53 17.29 5.74 10.36
C LYS A 53 16.91 4.46 9.63
N ARG A 54 15.61 4.17 9.55
CA ARG A 54 15.08 3.00 8.82
C ARG A 54 15.42 3.02 7.32
N SER A 55 15.34 4.20 6.70
CA SER A 55 15.72 4.40 5.29
C SER A 55 17.18 4.02 5.03
N ARG A 56 18.10 4.44 5.91
CA ARG A 56 19.51 4.05 5.83
C ARG A 56 19.73 2.56 6.06
N ALA A 57 19.06 1.98 7.06
CA ALA A 57 19.19 0.56 7.39
C ALA A 57 18.68 -0.37 6.27
N LEU A 58 17.57 -0.02 5.62
CA LEU A 58 16.95 -0.83 4.56
C LEU A 58 17.44 -0.49 3.15
N ASN A 59 18.30 0.52 3.00
CA ASN A 59 18.73 1.08 1.73
C ASN A 59 17.56 1.43 0.79
N VAL A 60 16.48 1.99 1.36
CA VAL A 60 15.29 2.45 0.62
C VAL A 60 15.20 3.96 0.77
N SER A 61 14.91 4.69 -0.32
CA SER A 61 14.75 6.14 -0.24
C SER A 61 13.64 6.53 0.73
N ARG A 62 13.86 7.60 1.50
CA ARG A 62 12.90 8.06 2.52
C ARG A 62 11.49 8.26 1.97
N SER A 63 11.37 8.81 0.76
CA SER A 63 10.08 9.04 0.09
C SER A 63 9.36 7.73 -0.25
N SER A 64 10.08 6.72 -0.74
CA SER A 64 9.50 5.41 -1.03
C SER A 64 9.10 4.69 0.25
N LEU A 65 9.92 4.77 1.29
CA LEU A 65 9.63 4.16 2.60
C LEU A 65 8.37 4.78 3.22
N MET A 66 8.20 6.11 3.16
CA MET A 66 6.96 6.77 3.59
C MET A 66 5.74 6.32 2.79
N ARG A 67 5.87 6.17 1.46
CA ARG A 67 4.78 5.66 0.62
C ARG A 67 4.40 4.23 0.99
N ILE A 68 5.39 3.36 1.25
CA ILE A 68 5.15 1.98 1.70
C ILE A 68 4.38 1.98 3.02
N GLN A 69 4.83 2.79 3.98
CA GLN A 69 4.15 2.90 5.27
C GLN A 69 2.69 3.36 5.12
N GLN A 70 2.43 4.40 4.32
CA GLN A 70 1.09 5.00 4.22
C GLN A 70 0.13 4.25 3.29
N LEU A 71 0.62 3.79 2.14
CA LEU A 71 -0.22 3.24 1.06
C LEU A 71 -0.33 1.73 1.12
N ASP A 72 0.75 1.03 1.45
CA ASP A 72 0.82 -0.43 1.37
C ASP A 72 0.66 -1.08 2.75
N LEU A 73 1.15 -0.45 3.83
CA LEU A 73 1.01 -0.92 5.21
C LEU A 73 -0.07 -0.20 6.03
N HIS A 74 -0.66 0.86 5.47
CA HIS A 74 -1.69 1.69 6.13
C HIS A 74 -1.29 2.23 7.51
N LEU A 75 0.01 2.39 7.77
CA LEU A 75 0.56 2.95 8.99
C LEU A 75 0.49 4.48 8.92
N ARG A 76 -0.30 5.06 9.83
CA ARG A 76 -0.40 6.52 10.02
C ARG A 76 0.21 6.90 11.36
N ALA A 77 0.74 8.11 11.44
CA ALA A 77 1.19 8.66 12.71
C ALA A 77 0.01 8.67 13.69
N TYR A 78 0.21 8.06 14.86
CA TYR A 78 -0.80 8.06 15.90
C TYR A 78 -0.98 9.50 16.41
N LYS A 79 -2.22 9.99 16.44
CA LYS A 79 -2.58 11.29 17.00
C LYS A 79 -3.34 11.04 18.30
N VAL A 80 -2.75 11.40 19.42
CA VAL A 80 -3.43 11.36 20.73
C VAL A 80 -4.61 12.33 20.64
N GLN A 81 -5.83 11.82 20.81
CA GLN A 81 -7.02 12.63 21.03
C GLN A 81 -7.21 12.78 22.54
N SER A 82 -7.55 13.98 23.00
CA SER A 82 -7.58 14.36 24.41
C SER A 82 -8.26 13.31 25.30
N MET A 83 -7.61 12.96 26.40
CA MET A 83 -8.16 12.06 27.42
C MET A 83 -9.11 12.88 28.30
N HIS A 84 -10.37 12.45 28.42
CA HIS A 84 -11.29 13.07 29.38
C HIS A 84 -10.77 12.80 30.80
N ALA A 85 -10.56 13.88 31.58
CA ALA A 85 -10.26 13.76 33.00
C ALA A 85 -11.58 13.49 33.73
N LEU A 86 -11.64 12.38 34.47
CA LEU A 86 -12.75 12.11 35.38
C LEU A 86 -12.60 13.03 36.58
N THR A 87 -13.38 14.12 36.61
CA THR A 87 -13.58 14.90 37.82
C THR A 87 -14.55 14.15 38.73
N GLN A 88 -14.35 14.21 40.05
CA GLN A 88 -15.32 13.66 41.00
C GLN A 88 -16.67 14.36 40.77
N ILE A 89 -17.73 13.56 40.73
CA ILE A 89 -19.10 14.06 40.78
C ILE A 89 -19.35 14.34 42.26
N ASP A 90 -19.67 15.59 42.57
CA ASP A 90 -19.99 16.07 43.93
C ASP A 90 -21.06 15.21 44.62
#